data_AF-A0A7X8XIU2-F1
#
_entry.id   AF-A0A7X8XIU2-F1
#
_cell.length_a   1.000
_cell.length_b   1.000
_cell.length_c   1.000
_cell.angle_alpha   90.00
_cell.angle_beta   90.00
_cell.angle_gamma   90.00
#
_symmetry.space_group_name_H-M   'P 1'
#
loop_
_entity.id
_entity.type
_entity.pdbx_description
1 polymer ?
#
loop_
_entity_poly.entity_id
_entity_poly.type
_entity_poly.pdbx_seq_one_letter_code
_entity_poly.pdbx_strand_id
1 'polypeptide(L)'
;QKVPADQVYSQLALSDFKRELIHLKPYTEKIFLTGGDPLVIGYKAMMTRLDLIRLYSPSCGQVAAYASIASLMHYRADELARLHDRGLRLLYIGFETGVTANLK
;
A
#
# COMPACT_ATOMS: atom_id res chain seq x y z
N GLN A 1 -20.20 -2.11 -3.04
CA GLN A 1 -20.33 -2.23 -4.52
C GLN A 1 -19.47 -3.41 -4.92
N LYS A 2 -20.06 -4.50 -5.39
CA LYS A 2 -19.36 -5.77 -5.63
C LYS A 2 -18.38 -5.57 -6.78
N VAL A 3 -17.08 -5.54 -6.48
CA VAL A 3 -16.02 -5.47 -7.49
C VAL A 3 -16.10 -6.75 -8.32
N PRO A 4 -16.22 -6.68 -9.65
CA PRO A 4 -16.39 -7.86 -10.48
C PRO A 4 -15.10 -8.70 -10.51
N ALA A 5 -15.26 -10.03 -10.55
CA ALA A 5 -14.21 -11.03 -10.30
C ALA A 5 -13.13 -11.13 -11.40
N ASP A 6 -13.21 -10.26 -12.40
CA ASP A 6 -12.40 -10.19 -13.62
C ASP A 6 -11.44 -8.99 -13.62
N GLN A 7 -11.39 -8.20 -12.55
CA GLN A 7 -10.46 -7.07 -12.48
C GLN A 7 -9.03 -7.56 -12.24
N VAL A 8 -8.25 -7.61 -13.33
CA VAL A 8 -6.81 -7.89 -13.28
C VAL A 8 -6.13 -6.73 -12.55
N TYR A 9 -5.80 -6.94 -11.28
CA TYR A 9 -4.93 -6.04 -10.54
C TYR A 9 -3.56 -6.03 -11.20
N SER A 10 -3.15 -4.89 -11.77
CA SER A 10 -1.79 -4.71 -12.27
C SER A 10 -0.97 -3.94 -11.24
N GLN A 11 0.16 -4.52 -10.85
CA GLN A 11 1.12 -3.81 -10.04
C GLN A 11 1.83 -2.77 -10.91
N LEU A 12 1.90 -1.52 -10.44
CA LEU A 12 2.69 -0.50 -11.11
C LEU A 12 4.15 -0.97 -11.20
N ALA A 13 4.71 -0.98 -12.41
CA ALA A 13 6.10 -1.33 -12.64
C ALA A 13 7.03 -0.40 -11.84
N LEU A 14 8.17 -0.93 -11.38
CA LEU A 14 9.10 -0.14 -10.58
C LEU A 14 9.69 1.05 -11.35
N SER A 15 9.81 0.97 -12.67
CA SER A 15 10.24 2.09 -13.52
C SER A 15 9.26 3.26 -13.46
N ASP A 16 7.96 2.99 -13.61
CA ASP A 16 6.93 4.02 -13.53
C ASP A 16 6.82 4.56 -12.11
N PHE A 17 6.89 3.69 -11.10
CA PHE A 17 6.91 4.13 -9.70
C PHE A 17 8.06 5.10 -9.42
N LYS A 18 9.28 4.79 -9.90
CA LYS A 18 10.43 5.70 -9.79
C LYS A 18 10.19 7.03 -10.50
N ARG A 19 9.57 7.01 -11.67
CA ARG A 19 9.23 8.24 -12.41
C ARG A 19 8.33 9.13 -11.55
N GLU A 20 7.28 8.58 -10.95
CA GLU A 20 6.40 9.34 -10.06
C GLU A 20 7.16 9.94 -8.86
N LEU A 21 8.08 9.18 -8.25
CA LEU A 21 8.88 9.66 -7.12
C LEU A 21 9.80 10.83 -7.49
N ILE A 22 10.37 10.86 -8.70
CA ILE A 22 11.24 11.95 -9.17
C ILE A 22 10.45 13.27 -9.31
N HIS A 23 9.15 13.19 -9.59
CA HIS A 23 8.29 14.36 -9.75
C HIS A 23 7.64 14.83 -8.44
N LEU A 24 7.94 14.19 -7.30
CA LEU A 24 7.45 14.65 -6.01
C LEU A 24 8.01 16.04 -5.67
N LYS A 25 7.21 16.82 -4.95
CA LYS A 25 7.65 18.12 -4.46
C LYS A 25 8.80 17.94 -3.46
N PRO A 26 9.81 18.82 -3.47
CA PRO A 26 10.78 18.88 -2.38
C PRO A 26 10.06 18.98 -1.03
N TYR A 27 10.63 18.36 0.01
CA TYR A 27 10.10 18.38 1.37
C TYR A 27 8.72 17.73 1.55
N THR A 28 8.37 16.74 0.70
CA THR A 28 7.16 15.95 0.89
C THR A 28 7.26 15.12 2.18
N GLU A 29 6.52 15.51 3.22
CA GLU A 29 6.55 14.83 4.53
C GLU A 29 5.65 13.58 4.60
N LYS A 30 4.64 13.51 3.73
CA LYS A 30 3.63 12.44 3.71
C LYS A 30 3.35 12.00 2.29
N ILE A 31 3.35 10.68 2.07
CA ILE A 31 2.99 10.06 0.80
C ILE A 31 1.81 9.13 1.03
N PHE A 32 0.81 9.19 0.15
CA PHE A 32 -0.30 8.26 0.16
C PHE A 32 -0.21 7.34 -1.06
N LEU A 33 -0.12 6.04 -0.83
CA LEU A 33 -0.16 5.03 -1.88
C LEU A 33 -1.62 4.84 -2.31
N THR A 34 -1.91 5.24 -3.55
CA THR A 34 -3.24 5.11 -4.15
C THR A 34 -3.41 3.75 -4.84
N GLY A 35 -4.67 3.42 -5.16
CA GLY A 35 -5.07 2.11 -5.68
C GLY A 35 -6.11 1.44 -4.77
N GLY A 36 -6.66 0.31 -5.20
CA GLY A 36 -7.69 -0.41 -4.44
C GLY A 36 -7.15 -1.02 -3.14
N ASP A 37 -6.07 -1.81 -3.23
CA ASP A 37 -5.39 -2.39 -2.07
C ASP A 37 -3.88 -2.52 -2.34
N PRO A 38 -3.09 -1.47 -2.02
CA PRO A 38 -1.64 -1.49 -2.18
C PRO A 38 -0.92 -2.65 -1.47
N LEU A 39 -1.51 -3.24 -0.42
CA LEU A 39 -0.85 -4.31 0.35
C LEU A 39 -0.95 -5.68 -0.34
N VAL A 40 -1.79 -5.85 -1.37
CA VAL A 40 -1.86 -7.09 -2.16
C VAL A 40 -0.53 -7.44 -2.83
N ILE A 41 0.38 -6.48 -3.01
CA ILE A 41 1.68 -6.72 -3.65
C ILE A 41 2.65 -7.58 -2.82
N GLY A 42 2.36 -7.77 -1.53
CA GLY A 42 3.16 -8.57 -0.61
C GLY A 42 4.39 -7.85 -0.03
N TYR A 43 4.94 -8.44 1.04
CA TYR A 43 6.00 -7.85 1.87
C TYR A 43 7.24 -7.39 1.09
N LYS A 44 7.85 -8.28 0.28
CA LYS A 44 9.08 -7.93 -0.45
C LYS A 44 8.87 -6.76 -1.41
N ALA A 45 7.76 -6.76 -2.13
CA ALA A 45 7.45 -5.74 -3.12
C ALA A 45 7.08 -4.39 -2.46
N MET A 46 6.42 -4.42 -1.29
CA MET A 46 6.16 -3.23 -0.49
C MET A 46 7.45 -2.66 0.09
N MET A 47 8.32 -3.50 0.66
CA MET A 47 9.61 -3.08 1.21
C MET A 47 10.45 -2.32 0.17
N THR A 48 10.58 -2.88 -1.04
CA THR A 48 11.28 -2.22 -2.15
C THR A 48 10.69 -0.84 -2.50
N ARG A 49 9.36 -0.67 -2.43
CA ARG A 49 8.72 0.63 -2.71
C ARG A 49 8.98 1.64 -1.60
N LEU A 50 8.93 1.21 -0.34
CA LEU A 50 9.29 2.07 0.80
C LEU A 50 10.77 2.47 0.77
N ASP A 51 11.66 1.56 0.33
CA ASP A 51 13.07 1.87 0.11
C ASP A 51 13.26 2.98 -0.92
N LEU A 52 12.56 2.88 -2.04
CA LEU A 52 12.60 3.89 -3.09
C LEU A 52 12.00 5.21 -2.61
N ILE A 53 10.86 5.19 -1.92
CA ILE A 53 10.27 6.40 -1.33
C ILE A 53 11.29 7.12 -0.45
N ARG A 54 11.98 6.41 0.45
CA ARG A 54 12.96 7.02 1.35
C ARG A 54 14.20 7.53 0.62
N LEU A 55 14.59 6.88 -0.48
CA LEU A 55 15.71 7.32 -1.32
C LEU A 55 15.38 8.63 -2.06
N TYR A 56 14.20 8.72 -2.68
CA TYR A 56 13.80 9.87 -3.50
C TYR A 56 13.11 10.98 -2.71
N SER A 57 12.54 10.66 -1.55
CA SER A 57 11.89 11.61 -0.64
C SER A 57 12.37 11.40 0.80
N PRO A 58 13.61 11.80 1.14
CA PRO A 58 14.18 11.58 2.48
C PRO A 58 13.44 12.32 3.61
N SER A 59 12.68 13.36 3.27
CA SER A 59 11.83 14.12 4.18
C SER A 59 10.49 13.44 4.50
N CYS A 60 10.15 12.37 3.76
CA CYS A 60 8.91 11.63 3.98
C CYS A 60 8.97 10.87 5.31
N GLY A 61 8.25 11.37 6.31
CA GLY A 61 8.14 10.75 7.63
C GLY A 61 7.03 9.71 7.72
N GLN A 62 6.09 9.70 6.77
CA GLN A 62 4.94 8.81 6.79
C GLN A 62 4.46 8.44 5.37
N VAL A 63 4.42 7.14 5.11
CA VAL A 63 3.68 6.54 4.01
C VAL A 63 2.36 5.99 4.55
N ALA A 64 1.26 6.35 3.89
CA ALA A 64 -0.09 5.89 4.19
C ALA A 64 -0.65 5.08 3.02
N ALA A 65 -1.53 4.11 3.28
CA ALA A 65 -2.18 3.31 2.25
C ALA A 65 -3.57 2.82 2.68
N TYR A 66 -4.41 2.45 1.72
CA TYR A 66 -5.54 1.56 1.99
C TYR A 66 -5.06 0.13 2.21
N ALA A 67 -5.82 -0.64 2.99
CA ALA A 67 -5.59 -2.08 3.18
C ALA A 67 -6.93 -2.79 3.42
N SER A 68 -7.08 -3.99 2.87
CA SER A 68 -8.16 -4.91 3.28
C SER A 68 -7.69 -5.82 4.40
N ILE A 69 -8.64 -6.38 5.17
CA ILE A 69 -8.33 -7.43 6.14
C ILE A 69 -7.70 -8.63 5.42
N ALA A 70 -8.23 -8.98 4.24
CA ALA A 70 -7.73 -10.11 3.45
C ALA A 70 -6.25 -9.95 3.08
N SER A 71 -5.82 -8.77 2.61
CA SER A 71 -4.41 -8.54 2.27
C SER A 71 -3.51 -8.55 3.50
N LEU A 72 -3.97 -7.99 4.63
CA LEU A 72 -3.22 -7.99 5.89
C LEU A 72 -2.97 -9.39 6.45
N MET A 73 -3.90 -10.34 6.26
CA MET A 73 -3.73 -11.73 6.71
C MET A 73 -2.56 -12.46 6.02
N HIS A 74 -2.04 -11.93 4.91
CA HIS A 74 -0.86 -12.48 4.23
C HIS A 74 0.47 -12.00 4.81
N TYR A 75 0.45 -11.11 5.80
CA TYR A 75 1.66 -10.58 6.45
C TYR A 75 1.81 -11.15 7.85
N ARG A 76 3.06 -11.46 8.21
CA ARG A 76 3.41 -11.76 9.60
C ARG A 76 3.56 -10.46 10.39
N ALA A 77 3.36 -10.53 11.71
CA ALA A 77 3.46 -9.36 12.58
C ALA A 77 4.84 -8.68 12.52
N ASP A 78 5.92 -9.46 12.39
CA ASP A 78 7.28 -8.94 12.24
C ASP A 78 7.53 -8.31 10.86
N GLU A 79 6.87 -8.80 9.80
CA GLU A 79 6.90 -8.17 8.49
C GLU A 79 6.21 -6.80 8.54
N LEU A 80 5.04 -6.71 9.18
CA LEU A 80 4.35 -5.44 9.37
C LEU A 80 5.17 -4.45 10.22
N ALA A 81 5.81 -4.93 11.29
CA ALA A 81 6.69 -4.10 12.12
C ALA A 81 7.86 -3.53 11.29
N ARG A 82 8.48 -4.36 10.44
CA ARG A 82 9.56 -3.90 9.54
C ARG A 82 9.08 -2.90 8.50
N LEU A 83 7.87 -3.08 7.94
CA LEU A 83 7.28 -2.10 7.02
C LEU A 83 6.98 -0.78 7.73
N HIS A 84 6.48 -0.84 8.96
CA HIS A 84 6.27 0.33 9.81
C HIS A 84 7.57 1.10 10.06
N ASP A 85 8.63 0.41 10.48
CA ASP A 85 9.95 0.99 10.69
C ASP A 85 10.53 1.60 9.41
N ARG A 86 10.14 1.03 8.26
CA ARG A 86 10.54 1.54 6.95
C ARG A 86 9.72 2.73 6.46
N GLY A 87 8.62 3.07 7.11
CA GLY A 87 7.85 4.28 6.87
C GLY A 87 6.35 4.07 6.61
N LEU A 88 5.85 2.84 6.52
CA LEU A 88 4.42 2.55 6.38
C LEU A 88 3.71 2.74 7.73
N ARG A 89 3.34 3.98 8.06
CA ARG A 89 2.89 4.36 9.42
C ARG A 89 1.37 4.47 9.57
N LEU A 90 0.62 4.49 8.47
CA LEU A 90 -0.83 4.62 8.53
C LEU A 90 -1.51 3.71 7.50
N LEU A 91 -2.42 2.86 7.97
CA LEU A 91 -3.26 2.03 7.13
C LEU A 91 -4.72 2.38 7.35
N TYR A 92 -5.42 2.71 6.27
CA TYR A 92 -6.87 2.85 6.25
C TYR A 92 -7.47 1.49 5.95
N ILE A 93 -7.96 0.83 6.99
CA ILE A 93 -8.50 -0.53 6.88
C ILE A 93 -9.98 -0.44 6.52
N GLY A 94 -10.32 -0.91 5.32
CA GLY A 94 -11.71 -1.05 4.90
C GLY A 94 -12.36 -2.23 5.63
N PHE A 95 -13.13 -1.93 6.68
CA PHE A 95 -14.10 -2.88 7.21
C PHE A 95 -15.36 -2.77 6.35
N GLU A 96 -15.47 -3.59 5.30
CA GLU A 96 -16.75 -3.75 4.61
C GLU A 96 -17.71 -4.54 5.53
N THR A 97 -18.18 -3.93 6.61
CA THR A 97 -19.32 -4.45 7.35
C THR A 97 -20.58 -4.15 6.56
N GLY A 98 -21.08 -5.16 5.85
CA GLY A 98 -22.33 -5.12 5.10
C GLY A 98 -22.83 -6.52 4.78
N VAL A 99 -23.39 -7.19 5.78
CA VAL A 99 -24.32 -8.32 5.63
C VAL A 99 -23.77 -9.55 4.87
N THR A 100 -23.11 -10.47 5.59
CA THR A 100 -23.21 -11.90 5.29
C THR A 100 -24.59 -12.41 5.74
N ALA A 101 -25.62 -12.00 5.02
CA ALA A 101 -26.92 -12.69 5.03
C ALA A 101 -27.44 -12.72 3.59
N ASN A 102 -27.30 -13.90 2.98
CA ASN A 102 -27.99 -14.37 1.77
C ASN A 102 -27.61 -13.72 0.44
N LEU A 103 -26.70 -14.38 -0.28
CA LEU A 103 -26.84 -14.57 -1.72
C LEU A 103 -27.21 -16.06 -1.94
N LYS A 104 -28.52 -16.32 -1.99
CA LYS A 104 -29.09 -17.43 -2.76
C LYS A 104 -29.25 -16.95 -4.20
#